data_AF-A0A7X3G9Y2-F1
#
_entry.id   AF-A0A7X3G9Y2-F1
#
_cell.length_a   1.000
_cell.length_b   1.000
_cell.length_c   1.000
_cell.angle_alpha   90.00
_cell.angle_beta   90.00
_cell.angle_gamma   90.00
#
_symmetry.space_group_name_H-M   'P 1'
#
loop_
_entity.id
_entity.type
_entity.pdbx_description
1 polymer ?
#
loop_
_entity_poly.entity_id
_entity_poly.type
_entity_poly.pdbx_seq_one_letter_code
_entity_poly.pdbx_strand_id
1 'polypeptide(L)'
;TVKVSKSATDADKNTPVAKDQTVEPGSTPKAEDSIANLSELPAGTTVAFKDPVDTTSEGDKPATVVVTYPDGSSEEVPVTVKVSKSATDADKNTPVAKDQTVEPGSTPKAEDSIANLSELPAGTTVAFKDPVDTTGEGDKPATVVVTYPDGS
;
A
#
# COMPACT_ATOMS: atom_id res chain seq x y z
N THR A 1 30.50 56.51 -2.74
CA THR A 1 29.39 55.70 -2.18
C THR A 1 29.47 54.31 -2.76
N VAL A 2 29.61 53.27 -1.94
CA VAL A 2 29.54 51.88 -2.44
C VAL A 2 28.07 51.46 -2.44
N LYS A 3 27.50 51.17 -3.62
CA LYS A 3 26.21 50.48 -3.71
C LYS A 3 26.46 48.99 -3.52
N VAL A 4 25.92 48.41 -2.46
CA VAL A 4 25.80 46.96 -2.33
C VAL A 4 24.45 46.57 -2.93
N SER A 5 24.47 45.87 -4.06
CA SER A 5 23.29 45.21 -4.62
C SER A 5 23.26 43.77 -4.10
N LYS A 6 22.14 43.33 -3.52
CA LYS A 6 21.94 41.93 -3.13
C LYS A 6 22.03 41.07 -4.39
N SER A 7 22.98 40.13 -4.44
CA SER A 7 23.04 39.14 -5.51
C SER A 7 21.84 38.20 -5.39
N ALA A 8 21.31 37.74 -6.53
CA ALA A 8 20.29 36.68 -6.54
C ALA A 8 20.87 35.40 -5.92
N THR A 9 20.10 34.79 -5.03
CA THR A 9 20.41 33.51 -4.38
C THR A 9 20.21 32.36 -5.35
N ASP A 10 20.65 31.17 -4.99
CA ASP A 10 20.39 29.98 -5.79
C ASP A 10 18.92 29.57 -5.74
N ALA A 11 18.21 29.79 -4.62
CA ALA A 11 16.76 29.65 -4.55
C ALA A 11 16.02 30.60 -5.52
N ASP A 12 16.57 31.78 -5.82
CA ASP A 12 15.96 32.69 -6.81
C ASP A 12 16.14 32.23 -8.27
N LYS A 13 17.09 31.32 -8.53
CA LYS A 13 17.50 30.91 -9.89
C LYS A 13 17.00 29.53 -10.29
N ASN A 14 16.63 28.71 -9.31
CA ASN A 14 16.26 27.32 -9.52
C ASN A 14 14.77 27.12 -9.25
N THR A 15 14.23 26.04 -9.77
CA THR A 15 12.86 25.62 -9.49
C THR A 15 12.85 24.09 -9.39
N PRO A 16 12.90 23.54 -8.16
CA PRO A 16 12.74 22.12 -7.92
C PRO A 16 11.37 21.65 -8.41
N VAL A 17 11.35 20.47 -9.02
CA VAL A 17 10.12 19.87 -9.57
C VAL A 17 9.70 18.75 -8.65
N ALA A 18 8.53 18.89 -8.04
CA ALA A 18 7.91 17.86 -7.22
C ALA A 18 7.71 16.55 -8.01
N LYS A 19 7.89 15.43 -7.32
CA LYS A 19 7.61 14.09 -7.83
C LYS A 19 6.87 13.30 -6.76
N ASP A 20 5.77 12.68 -7.17
CA ASP A 20 5.07 11.74 -6.31
C ASP A 20 5.87 10.44 -6.20
N GLN A 21 5.94 9.89 -4.99
CA GLN A 21 6.55 8.60 -4.73
C GLN A 21 5.53 7.66 -4.09
N THR A 22 5.69 6.36 -4.28
CA THR A 22 4.87 5.33 -3.64
C THR A 22 5.74 4.43 -2.79
N VAL A 23 5.29 4.15 -1.57
CA VAL A 23 6.02 3.36 -0.58
C VAL A 23 5.08 2.37 0.12
N GLU A 24 5.65 1.32 0.72
CA GLU A 24 4.88 0.34 1.50
C GLU A 24 4.56 0.88 2.91
N PRO A 25 3.49 0.38 3.55
CA PRO A 25 3.16 0.74 4.93
C PRO A 25 4.32 0.53 5.90
N GLY A 26 4.58 1.54 6.74
CA GLY A 26 5.64 1.54 7.76
C GLY A 26 7.07 1.76 7.23
N SER A 27 7.26 1.92 5.92
CA SER A 27 8.57 2.24 5.34
C SER A 27 8.91 3.73 5.48
N THR A 28 10.20 4.08 5.48
CA THR A 28 10.65 5.49 5.56
C THR A 28 10.94 6.02 4.15
N PRO A 29 10.15 6.98 3.62
CA PRO A 29 10.40 7.56 2.30
C PRO A 29 11.65 8.44 2.33
N LYS A 30 12.30 8.59 1.17
CA LYS A 30 13.45 9.49 0.98
C LYS A 30 12.99 10.77 0.29
N ALA A 31 13.46 11.93 0.76
CA ALA A 31 13.07 13.22 0.18
C ALA A 31 13.61 13.39 -1.25
N GLU A 32 14.76 12.78 -1.54
CA GLU A 32 15.41 12.73 -2.85
C GLU A 32 14.49 12.11 -3.91
N ASP A 33 13.73 11.08 -3.55
CA ASP A 33 12.80 10.40 -4.46
C ASP A 33 11.57 11.27 -4.80
N SER A 34 11.37 12.36 -4.05
CA SER A 34 10.28 13.33 -4.23
C SER A 34 10.65 14.58 -5.03
N ILE A 35 11.88 14.70 -5.53
CA ILE A 35 12.33 15.82 -6.39
C ILE A 35 12.84 15.25 -7.73
N ALA A 36 12.11 15.53 -8.82
CA ALA A 36 12.38 14.94 -10.14
C ALA A 36 13.71 15.41 -10.75
N ASN A 37 14.06 16.69 -10.56
CA ASN A 37 15.20 17.34 -11.20
C ASN A 37 16.37 17.59 -10.21
N LEU A 38 16.50 16.78 -9.15
CA LEU A 38 17.54 16.98 -8.13
C LEU A 38 18.96 17.01 -8.73
N SER A 39 19.22 16.24 -9.80
CA SER A 39 20.50 16.22 -10.50
C SER A 39 20.80 17.46 -11.35
N GLU A 40 19.79 18.28 -11.64
CA GLU A 40 19.92 19.54 -12.40
C GLU A 40 20.19 20.73 -11.48
N LEU A 41 19.96 20.57 -10.17
CA LEU A 41 20.21 21.60 -9.16
C LEU A 41 21.72 21.77 -8.91
N PRO A 42 22.16 22.92 -8.34
CA PRO A 42 23.55 23.16 -8.01
C PRO A 42 24.17 22.01 -7.18
N ALA A 43 25.41 21.63 -7.51
CA ALA A 43 26.12 20.58 -6.78
C ALA A 43 26.29 20.94 -5.30
N GLY A 44 25.94 20.01 -4.40
CA GLY A 44 25.88 20.26 -2.95
C GLY A 44 24.51 20.68 -2.43
N THR A 45 23.50 20.80 -3.32
CA THR A 45 22.11 20.91 -2.90
C THR A 45 21.72 19.67 -2.08
N THR A 46 21.08 19.90 -0.95
CA THR A 46 20.56 18.85 -0.05
C THR A 46 19.05 18.95 0.02
N VAL A 47 18.39 17.82 0.26
CA VAL A 47 16.94 17.76 0.41
C VAL A 47 16.58 16.95 1.64
N ALA A 48 15.54 17.37 2.35
CA ALA A 48 15.01 16.66 3.49
C ALA A 48 13.51 16.93 3.59
N PHE A 49 12.74 16.00 4.15
CA PHE A 49 11.38 16.32 4.55
C PHE A 49 11.39 17.30 5.72
N LYS A 50 10.50 18.28 5.70
CA LYS A 50 10.32 19.25 6.78
C LYS A 50 9.94 18.57 8.09
N ASP A 51 9.06 17.57 7.98
CA ASP A 51 8.59 16.71 9.06
C ASP A 51 8.63 15.24 8.60
N PRO A 52 8.82 14.26 9.51
CA PRO A 52 8.70 12.86 9.17
C PRO A 52 7.33 12.52 8.57
N VAL A 53 7.32 11.75 7.48
CA VAL A 53 6.08 11.32 6.83
C VAL A 53 5.54 10.07 7.52
N ASP A 54 4.30 10.12 8.03
CA ASP A 54 3.62 8.95 8.59
C ASP A 54 3.16 8.01 7.48
N THR A 55 3.81 6.86 7.40
CA THR A 55 3.50 5.81 6.42
C THR A 55 2.80 4.60 7.04
N THR A 56 2.37 4.64 8.31
CA THR A 56 1.77 3.46 8.94
C THR A 56 0.35 3.18 8.47
N SER A 57 -0.26 4.12 7.75
CA SER A 57 -1.60 4.00 7.19
C SER A 57 -1.57 4.25 5.69
N GLU A 58 -2.41 3.52 4.95
CA GLU A 58 -2.52 3.60 3.50
C GLU A 58 -3.00 4.98 3.03
N GLY A 59 -2.78 5.27 1.74
CA GLY A 59 -3.29 6.46 1.06
C GLY A 59 -2.27 7.57 0.88
N ASP A 60 -2.75 8.70 0.35
CA ASP A 60 -1.91 9.84 -0.02
C ASP A 60 -1.55 10.67 1.22
N LYS A 61 -0.25 10.90 1.41
CA LYS A 61 0.32 11.69 2.51
C LYS A 61 0.89 12.99 1.96
N PRO A 62 0.26 14.15 2.20
CA PRO A 62 0.85 15.43 1.83
C PRO A 62 2.10 15.67 2.69
N ALA A 63 3.19 16.06 2.04
CA ALA A 63 4.46 16.35 2.70
C ALA A 63 5.11 17.60 2.09
N THR A 64 6.17 18.08 2.74
CA THR A 64 6.96 19.21 2.24
C THR A 64 8.43 18.83 2.27
N VAL A 65 9.09 18.97 1.13
CA VAL A 65 10.55 18.82 1.00
C VAL A 65 11.18 20.19 1.10
N VAL A 66 12.15 20.33 1.99
CA VAL A 66 13.03 21.51 2.08
C VAL A 66 14.24 21.25 1.20
N VAL A 67 14.44 22.08 0.19
CA VAL A 67 15.61 22.07 -0.69
C VAL A 67 16.57 23.15 -0.19
N THR A 68 17.79 22.78 0.20
CA THR A 68 18.81 23.70 0.71
C THR A 68 20.00 23.72 -0.23
N TYR A 69 20.32 24.90 -0.76
CA TYR A 69 21.39 25.12 -1.72
C TYR A 69 22.74 25.38 -1.03
N PRO A 70 23.88 25.26 -1.76
CA PRO A 70 25.21 25.51 -1.20
C PRO A 70 25.44 26.93 -0.67
N ASP A 71 24.72 27.93 -1.20
CA ASP A 71 24.77 29.32 -0.72
C ASP A 71 23.96 29.55 0.59
N GLY A 72 23.33 28.48 1.10
CA GLY A 72 22.51 28.48 2.31
C GLY A 72 21.07 28.97 2.08
N SER A 73 20.71 29.37 0.86
CA SER A 73 19.31 29.65 0.52
C SER A 73 18.50 28.34 0.44
N SER A 74 17.19 28.44 0.63
CA SER A 74 16.32 27.27 0.63
C SER A 74 14.91 27.60 0.14
N GLU A 75 14.21 26.58 -0.33
CA GLU A 75 12.79 26.66 -0.68
C GLU A 75 12.03 25.39 -0.25
N GLU A 76 10.71 25.52 -0.14
CA GLU A 76 9.80 24.45 0.28
C GLU A 76 8.98 23.96 -0.91
N VAL A 77 9.01 22.66 -1.14
CA VAL A 77 8.34 22.01 -2.27
C VAL A 77 7.26 21.09 -1.71
N PRO A 78 5.96 21.38 -1.95
CA PRO A 78 4.89 20.48 -1.57
C PRO A 78 4.91 19.23 -2.48
N VAL A 79 4.79 18.06 -1.87
CA VAL A 79 4.82 16.76 -2.57
C VAL A 79 3.79 15.81 -1.98
N THR A 80 3.50 14.72 -2.68
CA THR A 80 2.65 13.64 -2.18
C THR A 80 3.46 12.34 -2.06
N VAL A 81 3.43 11.71 -0.88
CA VAL A 81 3.92 10.35 -0.67
C VAL A 81 2.72 9.43 -0.58
N LYS A 82 2.56 8.52 -1.53
CA LYS A 82 1.48 7.53 -1.53
C LYS A 82 1.91 6.28 -0.77
N VAL A 83 1.16 5.92 0.26
CA VAL A 83 1.32 4.64 0.94
C VAL A 83 0.43 3.61 0.25
N SER A 84 1.02 2.56 -0.29
CA SER A 84 0.30 1.50 -0.99
C SER A 84 -0.61 0.72 -0.06
N LYS A 85 -1.62 0.07 -0.65
CA LYS A 85 -2.45 -0.89 0.07
C LYS A 85 -1.63 -2.15 0.39
N SER A 86 -1.72 -2.63 1.62
CA SER A 86 -1.14 -3.93 1.99
C SER A 86 -1.89 -5.03 1.23
N ALA A 87 -1.16 -5.99 0.66
CA ALA A 87 -1.77 -7.19 0.13
C ALA A 87 -2.51 -7.92 1.26
N THR A 88 -3.79 -8.19 1.04
CA THR A 88 -4.63 -8.96 1.97
C THR A 88 -4.26 -10.44 1.93
N ASP A 89 -4.71 -11.22 2.91
CA ASP A 89 -4.57 -12.67 2.87
C ASP A 89 -5.34 -13.27 1.68
N ALA A 90 -6.48 -12.71 1.29
CA ALA A 90 -7.17 -13.09 0.07
C ALA A 90 -6.34 -12.82 -1.20
N ASP A 91 -5.53 -11.75 -1.24
CA ASP A 91 -4.64 -11.48 -2.38
C ASP A 91 -3.47 -12.48 -2.45
N LYS A 92 -3.06 -13.04 -1.30
CA LYS A 92 -1.91 -13.94 -1.17
C LYS A 92 -2.26 -15.41 -1.28
N ASN A 93 -3.52 -15.77 -1.00
CA ASN A 93 -3.95 -17.15 -0.86
C ASN A 93 -5.10 -17.46 -1.81
N THR A 94 -4.96 -18.59 -2.53
CA THR A 94 -6.01 -19.11 -3.40
C THR A 94 -6.58 -20.38 -2.76
N PRO A 95 -7.84 -20.37 -2.27
CA PRO A 95 -8.48 -21.58 -1.77
C PRO A 95 -8.76 -22.53 -2.93
N VAL A 96 -8.47 -23.81 -2.74
CA VAL A 96 -8.68 -24.85 -3.74
C VAL A 96 -9.99 -25.57 -3.42
N ALA A 97 -10.99 -25.32 -4.25
CA ALA A 97 -12.29 -25.98 -4.12
C ALA A 97 -12.16 -27.50 -4.32
N LYS A 98 -12.99 -28.23 -3.60
CA LYS A 98 -13.07 -29.69 -3.64
C LYS A 98 -14.54 -30.11 -3.58
N ASP A 99 -14.90 -31.02 -4.49
CA ASP A 99 -16.21 -31.65 -4.43
C ASP A 99 -16.30 -32.61 -3.25
N GLN A 100 -17.45 -32.64 -2.61
CA GLN A 100 -17.76 -33.56 -1.53
C GLN A 100 -19.05 -34.32 -1.83
N THR A 101 -19.19 -35.51 -1.25
CA THR A 101 -20.39 -36.34 -1.40
C THR A 101 -20.91 -36.67 -0.01
N VAL A 102 -22.22 -36.48 0.19
CA VAL A 102 -22.91 -36.77 1.45
C VAL A 102 -24.20 -37.54 1.15
N GLU A 103 -24.71 -38.27 2.13
CA GLU A 103 -25.98 -39.00 2.00
C GLU A 103 -27.18 -38.05 2.07
N PRO A 104 -28.33 -38.38 1.44
CA PRO A 104 -29.53 -37.56 1.52
C PRO A 104 -29.96 -37.23 2.95
N GLY A 105 -30.25 -35.96 3.21
CA GLY A 105 -30.61 -35.44 4.54
C GLY A 105 -29.43 -35.13 5.47
N SER A 106 -28.19 -35.40 5.05
CA SER A 106 -26.99 -35.04 5.83
C SER A 106 -26.67 -33.54 5.71
N THR A 107 -26.03 -32.97 6.73
CA THR A 107 -25.50 -31.60 6.66
C THR A 107 -24.03 -31.63 6.24
N PRO A 108 -23.68 -31.17 5.02
CA PRO A 108 -22.29 -31.08 4.60
C PRO A 108 -21.54 -30.01 5.41
N LYS A 109 -20.22 -30.16 5.53
CA LYS A 109 -19.34 -29.17 6.17
C LYS A 109 -18.59 -28.39 5.10
N ALA A 110 -18.47 -27.08 5.26
CA ALA A 110 -17.80 -26.25 4.27
C ALA A 110 -16.28 -26.54 4.20
N GLU A 111 -15.71 -26.94 5.33
CA GLU A 111 -14.31 -27.35 5.48
C GLU A 111 -13.95 -28.52 4.55
N ASP A 112 -14.86 -29.47 4.39
CA ASP A 112 -14.65 -30.64 3.53
C ASP A 112 -14.64 -30.28 2.04
N SER A 113 -15.07 -29.06 1.68
CA SER A 113 -15.06 -28.51 0.32
C SER A 113 -13.85 -27.66 -0.02
N ILE A 114 -12.86 -27.51 0.87
CA ILE A 114 -11.61 -26.78 0.61
C ILE A 114 -10.42 -27.72 0.83
N ALA A 115 -9.71 -28.08 -0.26
CA ALA A 115 -8.64 -29.06 -0.22
C ALA A 115 -7.40 -28.61 0.56
N ASN A 116 -7.06 -27.32 0.46
CA ASN A 116 -5.84 -26.74 1.05
C ASN A 116 -6.12 -25.92 2.32
N LEU A 117 -7.21 -26.21 3.06
CA LEU A 117 -7.60 -25.43 4.23
C LEU A 117 -6.48 -25.32 5.28
N SER A 118 -5.67 -26.36 5.44
CA SER A 118 -4.52 -26.37 6.37
C SER A 118 -3.32 -25.53 5.91
N GLU A 119 -3.27 -25.14 4.64
CA GLU A 119 -2.22 -24.27 4.08
C GLU A 119 -2.62 -22.79 4.16
N LEU A 120 -3.91 -22.50 4.38
CA LEU A 120 -4.40 -21.14 4.57
C LEU A 120 -3.94 -20.59 5.93
N PRO A 121 -3.91 -19.25 6.09
CA PRO A 121 -3.53 -18.61 7.34
C PRO A 121 -4.29 -19.15 8.57
N ALA A 122 -3.59 -19.27 9.69
CA ALA A 122 -4.20 -19.75 10.93
C ALA A 122 -5.32 -18.80 11.38
N GLY A 123 -6.52 -19.34 11.60
CA GLY A 123 -7.73 -18.57 11.92
C GLY A 123 -8.63 -18.32 10.72
N THR A 124 -8.25 -18.73 9.51
CA THR A 124 -9.18 -18.77 8.38
C THR A 124 -10.40 -19.62 8.72
N THR A 125 -11.58 -19.06 8.47
CA THR A 125 -12.86 -19.75 8.65
C THR A 125 -13.53 -19.96 7.29
N VAL A 126 -14.32 -21.01 7.19
CA VAL A 126 -15.07 -21.33 5.97
C VAL A 126 -16.51 -21.67 6.31
N ALA A 127 -17.43 -21.20 5.48
CA ALA A 127 -18.85 -21.47 5.64
C ALA A 127 -19.53 -21.54 4.28
N PHE A 128 -20.62 -22.29 4.17
CA PHE A 128 -21.49 -22.15 3.01
C PHE A 128 -22.20 -20.80 3.05
N LYS A 129 -22.28 -20.13 1.90
CA LYS A 129 -23.01 -18.86 1.77
C LYS A 129 -24.49 -19.02 2.14
N ASP A 130 -25.08 -20.14 1.72
CA ASP A 130 -26.45 -20.53 1.98
C ASP A 130 -26.48 -22.02 2.42
N PRO A 131 -27.45 -22.45 3.25
CA PRO A 131 -27.61 -23.86 3.59
C PRO A 131 -27.76 -24.74 2.33
N VAL A 132 -27.05 -25.86 2.28
CA VAL A 132 -27.12 -26.80 1.16
C VAL A 132 -28.27 -27.77 1.37
N ASP A 133 -29.26 -27.78 0.46
CA ASP A 133 -30.35 -28.75 0.50
C ASP A 133 -29.91 -30.12 -0.03
N THR A 134 -29.78 -31.07 0.88
CA THR A 134 -29.39 -32.46 0.62
C THR A 134 -30.56 -33.43 0.67
N THR A 135 -31.81 -32.97 0.74
CA THR A 135 -32.98 -33.87 0.91
C THR A 135 -33.25 -34.75 -0.31
N GLY A 136 -32.79 -34.35 -1.50
CA GLY A 136 -32.87 -35.14 -2.73
C GLY A 136 -31.49 -35.40 -3.34
N GLU A 137 -31.37 -36.49 -4.08
CA GLU A 137 -30.16 -36.88 -4.80
C GLU A 137 -29.75 -35.86 -5.89
N GLY A 138 -28.52 -36.01 -6.38
CA GLY A 138 -27.94 -35.22 -7.47
C GLY A 138 -27.03 -34.09 -7.04
N ASP A 139 -26.34 -33.50 -8.00
CA ASP A 139 -25.36 -32.43 -7.77
C ASP A 139 -26.06 -31.16 -7.24
N LYS A 140 -25.57 -30.66 -6.11
CA LYS A 140 -26.05 -29.42 -5.48
C LYS A 140 -24.98 -28.36 -5.61
N PRO A 141 -25.15 -27.32 -6.46
CA PRO A 141 -24.20 -26.23 -6.52
C PRO A 141 -24.21 -25.48 -5.19
N ALA A 142 -23.02 -25.24 -4.62
CA ALA A 142 -22.85 -24.51 -3.38
C ALA A 142 -21.70 -23.51 -3.53
N THR A 143 -21.74 -22.44 -2.75
CA THR A 143 -20.65 -21.46 -2.66
C THR A 143 -20.08 -21.51 -1.25
N VAL A 144 -18.78 -21.74 -1.14
CA VAL A 144 -18.05 -21.61 0.13
C VAL A 144 -17.47 -20.19 0.21
N VAL A 145 -17.77 -19.51 1.30
CA VAL A 145 -17.13 -18.25 1.67
C VAL A 145 -15.94 -18.59 2.56
N VAL A 146 -14.77 -18.10 2.17
CA VAL A 146 -13.53 -18.17 2.96
C VAL A 146 -13.33 -16.80 3.57
N THR A 147 -13.14 -16.73 4.88
CA THR A 147 -12.88 -15.49 5.60
C THR A 147 -11.52 -15.61 6.29
N TYR A 148 -10.60 -14.72 5.92
CA TYR A 148 -9.24 -14.72 6.44
C TYR A 148 -9.13 -13.94 7.76
N PRO A 149 -8.07 -14.17 8.56
CA PRO A 149 -7.85 -13.48 9.83
C PRO A 149 -7.75 -11.94 9.71
N ASP A 150 -7.26 -11.43 8.58
CA ASP A 150 -7.18 -9.99 8.29
C ASP A 150 -8.54 -9.38 7.88
N GLY A 151 -9.60 -10.19 7.83
CA GLY A 151 -10.95 -9.81 7.47
C GLY A 151 -11.25 -9.81 5.98
N SER A 152 -10.28 -10.19 5.13
CA SER A 152 -10.49 -10.38 3.69
C SER A 152 -11.25 -11.65 3.32
#